data_AF-X1P703-F1
#
_entry.id   AF-X1P703-F1
#
_cell.length_a   1.000
_cell.length_b   1.000
_cell.length_c   1.000
_cell.angle_alpha   90.00
_cell.angle_beta   90.00
_cell.angle_gamma   90.00
#
_symmetry.space_group_name_H-M   'P 1'
#
loop_
_entity.id
_entity.type
_entity.pdbx_description
1 polymer ?
#
loop_
_entity_poly.entity_id
_entity_poly.type
_entity_poly.pdbx_seq_one_letter_code
_entity_poly.pdbx_strand_id
1 'polypeptide(L)'
;MLYILLGEDDFSRRKSLEEIKRGIGDQSLLAANTITFDGQQITLDQLRTTCETVPFLAERRLVIVEGLLGRFEPKGKSKHIVNQQNEYKSLS
;
A
#
# COMPACT_ATOMS: atom_id res chain seq x y z
N MET A 1 12.87 2.53 12.14
CA MET A 1 13.33 2.67 10.74
C MET A 1 12.11 2.74 9.84
N LEU A 2 12.17 3.52 8.76
CA LEU A 2 11.03 3.75 7.87
C LEU A 2 11.49 3.57 6.41
N TYR A 3 10.69 2.87 5.61
CA TYR A 3 10.92 2.66 4.18
C TYR A 3 9.71 3.16 3.39
N ILE A 4 9.96 3.80 2.25
CA ILE A 4 8.93 4.17 1.28
C ILE A 4 9.34 3.56 -0.05
N LEU A 5 8.53 2.61 -0.54
CA LEU A 5 8.74 1.98 -1.85
C LEU A 5 7.83 2.69 -2.87
N LEU A 6 8.43 3.52 -3.72
CA LEU A 6 7.72 4.30 -4.74
C LEU A 6 8.18 3.90 -6.14
N GLY A 7 7.25 3.86 -7.09
CA GLY A 7 7.50 3.55 -8.49
C GLY A 7 6.28 2.90 -9.11
N GLU A 8 6.10 3.03 -10.43
CA GLU A 8 4.96 2.45 -11.15
C GLU A 8 5.11 0.93 -11.32
N ASP A 9 6.33 0.41 -11.30
CA ASP A 9 6.61 -1.02 -11.46
C ASP A 9 6.35 -1.83 -10.18
N ASP A 10 5.22 -2.52 -10.20
CA ASP A 10 4.79 -3.51 -9.22
C ASP A 10 5.83 -4.59 -8.92
N PHE A 11 6.58 -5.05 -9.92
CA PHE A 11 7.56 -6.11 -9.74
C PHE A 11 8.75 -5.62 -8.92
N SER A 12 9.32 -4.47 -9.28
CA SER A 12 10.45 -3.88 -8.55
C SER A 12 10.11 -3.53 -7.10
N ARG A 13 8.89 -3.04 -6.83
CA ARG A 13 8.44 -2.78 -5.44
C ARG A 13 8.36 -4.08 -4.63
N ARG A 14 7.77 -5.14 -5.18
CA ARG A 14 7.70 -6.45 -4.52
C ARG A 14 9.09 -7.03 -4.28
N LYS A 15 9.98 -6.96 -5.28
CA LYS A 15 11.37 -7.42 -5.14
C LYS A 15 12.09 -6.69 -4.00
N SER A 16 12.00 -5.37 -3.95
CA SER A 16 12.62 -4.56 -2.89
C SER A 16 12.06 -4.91 -1.51
N LEU A 17 10.75 -5.16 -1.40
CA LEU A 17 10.12 -5.61 -0.16
C LEU A 17 10.66 -6.98 0.29
N GLU A 18 10.85 -7.92 -0.63
CA GLU A 18 11.44 -9.23 -0.30
C GLU A 18 12.91 -9.13 0.14
N GLU A 19 13.66 -8.17 -0.39
CA GLU A 19 15.03 -7.88 0.08
C GLU A 19 15.01 -7.33 1.51
N ILE A 20 14.07 -6.43 1.84
CA ILE A 20 13.87 -5.94 3.21
C ILE A 20 13.50 -7.09 4.14
N LYS A 21 12.53 -7.93 3.77
CA LYS A 21 12.12 -9.11 4.56
C LYS A 21 13.30 -10.02 4.86
N ARG A 22 14.13 -10.32 3.85
CA ARG A 22 15.33 -11.16 4.02
C ARG A 22 16.40 -10.54 4.92
N GLY A 23 16.44 -9.22 5.03
CA GLY A 23 17.31 -8.52 5.96
C GLY A 23 16.80 -8.45 7.40
N ILE A 24 15.56 -8.87 7.66
CA ILE A 24 14.92 -8.76 8.98
C ILE A 24 14.95 -10.10 9.70
N GLY A 25 15.97 -10.26 10.55
CA GLY A 25 16.01 -11.27 11.59
C GLY A 25 15.85 -12.72 11.11
N ASP A 26 15.21 -13.54 11.94
CA ASP A 26 14.94 -14.94 11.66
C ASP A 26 13.72 -15.10 10.74
N GLN A 27 13.95 -15.70 9.58
CA GLN A 27 12.93 -15.94 8.55
C GLN A 27 11.82 -16.88 9.01
N SER A 28 12.09 -17.77 9.98
CA SER A 28 11.07 -18.65 10.56
C SER A 28 10.06 -17.89 11.42
N LEU A 29 10.48 -16.74 11.99
CA LEU A 29 9.64 -15.89 12.85
C LEU A 29 9.05 -14.69 12.11
N LEU A 30 9.49 -14.44 10.87
CA LEU A 30 9.08 -13.29 10.08
C LEU A 30 7.55 -13.23 9.93
N ALA A 31 6.91 -14.35 9.61
CA ALA A 31 5.46 -14.41 9.41
C ALA A 31 4.68 -14.02 10.68
N ALA A 32 5.12 -14.48 11.85
CA ALA A 32 4.51 -14.14 13.14
C ALA A 32 4.72 -12.67 13.55
N ASN A 33 5.76 -12.04 13.00
CA ASN A 33 6.15 -10.67 13.29
C ASN A 33 5.90 -9.71 12.11
N THR A 34 5.07 -10.10 11.14
CA THR A 34 4.71 -9.27 10.00
C THR A 34 3.21 -9.06 9.95
N ILE A 35 2.80 -7.82 9.68
CA ILE A 35 1.41 -7.47 9.44
C ILE A 35 1.32 -6.53 8.25
N THR A 36 0.34 -6.80 7.39
CA THR A 36 0.06 -5.98 6.21
C THR A 36 -1.29 -5.31 6.39
N PHE A 37 -1.32 -4.01 6.17
CA PHE A 37 -2.52 -3.20 6.19
C PHE A 37 -2.84 -2.64 4.82
N ASP A 38 -4.14 -2.54 4.52
CA ASP A 38 -4.65 -1.68 3.46
C ASP A 38 -4.57 -0.22 3.91
N GLY A 39 -3.68 0.53 3.26
CA GLY A 39 -3.44 1.93 3.50
C GLY A 39 -4.61 2.84 3.17
N GLN A 40 -5.68 2.37 2.52
CA GLN A 40 -6.95 3.09 2.33
C GLN A 40 -7.92 2.89 3.49
N GLN A 41 -7.75 1.86 4.32
CA GLN A 41 -8.65 1.54 5.43
C GLN A 41 -8.03 1.73 6.83
N ILE A 42 -6.70 1.64 6.94
CA ILE A 42 -6.00 1.72 8.23
C ILE A 42 -6.21 3.06 8.95
N THR A 43 -6.41 3.02 10.26
CA THR A 43 -6.41 4.22 11.13
C THR A 43 -5.04 4.46 11.76
N LEU A 44 -4.76 5.69 12.18
CA LEU A 44 -3.52 6.01 12.89
C LEU A 44 -3.39 5.23 14.20
N ASP A 45 -4.51 5.01 14.90
CA ASP A 45 -4.55 4.26 16.16
C ASP A 45 -4.17 2.78 15.97
N GLN A 46 -4.72 2.13 14.94
CA GLN A 46 -4.35 0.75 14.58
C GLN A 46 -2.86 0.63 14.23
N LEU A 47 -2.34 1.58 13.43
CA LEU A 47 -0.93 1.61 13.07
C LEU A 47 -0.04 1.76 14.32
N ARG A 48 -0.37 2.72 15.19
CA ARG A 48 0.34 2.97 16.44
C ARG A 48 0.37 1.74 17.33
N THR A 49 -0.80 1.19 17.64
CA THR A 49 -0.95 0.01 18.52
C THR A 49 -0.11 -1.16 18.03
N THR A 50 -0.10 -1.38 16.71
CA THR A 50 0.66 -2.47 16.09
C THR A 50 2.17 -2.26 16.17
N CYS A 51 2.64 -1.03 15.95
CA CYS A 51 4.05 -0.66 16.07
C CYS A 51 4.56 -0.70 17.52
N GLU A 52 3.71 -0.40 18.50
CA GLU A 52 4.06 -0.39 19.94
C GLU A 52 4.00 -1.79 20.57
N THR A 53 3.29 -2.73 19.96
CA THR A 53 3.20 -4.10 20.47
C THR A 53 4.59 -4.78 20.45
N VAL A 54 4.92 -5.58 21.46
CA VAL A 54 6.21 -6.30 21.50
C VAL A 54 6.25 -7.41 20.42
N PRO A 55 7.35 -7.57 19.65
CA PRO A 55 7.50 -8.67 18.70
C PRO A 55 7.62 -10.04 19.39
N PHE A 56 7.09 -11.09 18.78
CA PHE A 56 7.15 -12.47 19.27
C PHE A 56 8.51 -13.11 18.99
N LEU A 57 9.28 -13.39 20.05
CA LEU A 57 10.60 -14.05 19.99
C LEU A 57 11.58 -13.45 18.96
N ALA A 58 11.41 -12.17 18.61
CA ALA A 58 12.19 -11.48 17.60
C ALA A 58 12.58 -10.08 18.08
N GLU A 59 13.64 -9.51 17.49
CA GLU A 59 14.10 -8.16 17.84
C GLU A 59 13.20 -7.05 17.29
N ARG A 60 12.47 -7.30 16.19
CA ARG A 60 11.73 -6.28 15.42
C ARG A 60 10.43 -6.85 14.86
N ARG A 61 9.38 -6.01 14.79
CA ARG A 61 8.16 -6.25 14.00
C ARG A 61 8.24 -5.52 12.66
N LEU A 62 7.84 -6.19 11.60
CA LEU A 62 7.65 -5.60 10.27
C LEU A 62 6.18 -5.20 10.09
N VAL A 63 5.93 -3.93 9.82
CA VAL A 63 4.60 -3.42 9.48
C VAL A 63 4.62 -2.92 8.05
N ILE A 64 3.75 -3.46 7.21
CA ILE A 64 3.63 -3.12 5.79
C ILE A 64 2.29 -2.40 5.62
N VAL A 65 2.30 -1.25 4.95
CA VAL A 65 1.07 -0.51 4.63
C VAL A 65 1.02 -0.30 3.12
N GLU A 66 0.13 -1.01 2.45
CA GLU A 66 0.00 -0.95 0.99
C GLU A 66 -0.88 0.23 0.58
N GLY A 67 -0.53 0.95 -0.49
CA GLY A 67 -1.39 2.02 -1.03
C GLY A 67 -1.60 3.23 -0.12
N LEU A 68 -0.79 3.41 0.94
CA LEU A 68 -0.94 4.52 1.89
C LEU A 68 -0.81 5.90 1.22
N LEU A 69 0.18 6.06 0.35
CA LEU A 69 0.48 7.35 -0.29
C LEU A 69 -0.66 7.83 -1.20
N GLY A 70 -1.42 6.91 -1.80
CA GLY A 70 -2.59 7.24 -2.62
C GLY A 70 -3.68 8.01 -1.86
N ARG A 71 -3.71 7.96 -0.52
CA ARG A 71 -4.61 8.80 0.29
C ARG A 71 -4.33 10.30 0.18
N PHE A 72 -3.08 10.66 -0.12
CA PHE A 72 -2.60 12.03 -0.16
C PHE A 72 -2.50 12.58 -1.58
N GLU A 73 -2.76 11.74 -2.59
CA GLU A 73 -2.84 12.19 -3.97
C GLU A 73 -4.03 13.14 -4.14
N PRO A 74 -3.85 14.29 -4.80
CA PRO A 74 -4.95 15.18 -5.08
C PRO A 74 -5.97 14.45 -5.94
N LYS A 75 -7.21 14.30 -5.45
CA LYS A 75 -8.32 13.77 -6.23
C LYS A 75 -8.57 14.70 -7.41
N GLY A 76 -7.97 14.40 -8.56
CA GLY A 76 -8.20 15.14 -9.79
C GLY A 76 -9.70 15.16 -10.08
N LYS A 77 -10.25 16.35 -10.36
CA LYS A 77 -11.64 16.52 -10.77
C LYS A 77 -11.93 15.53 -11.91
N SER A 78 -12.77 14.52 -11.66
CA SER A 78 -13.22 13.61 -12.71
C SER A 78 -13.82 14.45 -13.83
N LYS A 79 -13.15 14.50 -14.99
CA LYS A 79 -13.75 15.05 -16.20
C LYS A 79 -14.90 14.13 -16.58
N HIS A 80 -16.13 14.56 -16.30
CA HIS A 80 -17.32 14.01 -16.93
C HIS A 80 -17.14 14.17 -18.44
N ILE A 81 -16.76 13.08 -19.13
CA ILE A 81 -16.84 13.03 -20.59
C ILE A 81 -18.31 12.80 -20.91
N VAL A 82 -19.03 13.87 -21.26
CA VAL A 82 -20.36 13.78 -21.88
C VAL A 82 -20.16 13.29 -23.31
N ASN A 83 -20.64 12.07 -23.59
CA ASN A 83 -20.57 11.47 -24.91
C ASN A 83 -21.77 11.96 -25.74
N GLN A 84 -21.60 13.04 -26.53
CA GLN A 84 -22.58 13.47 -27.54
C GLN A 84 -22.46 12.58 -28.78
N GLN A 85 -23.29 11.53 -28.85
CA GLN A 85 -23.38 10.63 -30.01
C GLN A 85 -24.79 10.53 -30.61
N ASN A 86 -25.63 11.57 -30.44
CA ASN A 86 -27.00 11.59 -30.96
C ASN A 86 -27.30 12.79 -31.86
N GLU A 87 -26.65 12.97 -33.01
CA GLU A 87 -27.13 13.95 -34.03
C GLU A 87 -26.95 13.54 -35.52
N TYR A 88 -26.63 12.28 -35.86
CA TYR A 88 -26.45 11.89 -37.29
C TYR A 88 -27.28 10.68 -37.75
N LYS A 89 -28.51 10.51 -37.24
CA LYS A 89 -29.43 9.45 -37.71
C LYS A 89 -30.87 9.89 -38.01
N SER A 90 -31.09 11.16 -38.35
CA SER A 90 -32.43 11.66 -38.73
C SER A 90 -32.51 12.30 -40.12
N LEU A 91 -31.58 11.99 -41.02
CA LEU A 91 -31.71 12.35 -42.44
C LEU A 91 -31.58 11.07 -43.29
N SER A 92 -32.67 10.32 -43.31
CA SER A 92 -32.99 9.30 -44.33
C SER A 92 -34.49 9.38 -44.59
#